data_AF-A0A3D3KXR7-F1
#
_entry.id   AF-A0A3D3KXR7-F1
#
_cell.length_a   1.000
_cell.length_b   1.000
_cell.length_c   1.000
_cell.angle_alpha   90.00
_cell.angle_beta   90.00
_cell.angle_gamma   90.00
#
_symmetry.space_group_name_H-M   'P 1'
#
loop_
_entity.id
_entity.type
_entity.pdbx_description
1 polymer ?
#
loop_
_entity_poly.entity_id
_entity_poly.type
_entity_poly.pdbx_seq_one_letter_code
_entity_poly.pdbx_strand_id
1 'polypeptide(L)'
;QMYNQPAAGPADTGRMTFDDVIVKTAACLGVLMAGAAVTLFVSMGLASMLMIVGALGGFVLALVNTFKKQPSPALILTYAGLEGLFLGGLTRILDGLYPGVGLQAVIGTLSVFAVTLLLFKSGKVRATPKAMRFFMIATIGYAVFAIINLVMMWTGAVDSPFGLRTSVEIFGIPLGVFIGLLA
;
A
#
# COMPACT_ATOMS: atom_id res chain seq x y z
N GLN A 1 -19.78 -41.11 -20.11
CA GLN A 1 -18.49 -40.37 -20.03
C GLN A 1 -18.57 -39.10 -19.17
N MET A 2 -19.74 -38.49 -18.95
CA MET A 2 -19.92 -37.36 -18.01
C MET A 2 -19.68 -37.67 -16.52
N TYR A 3 -19.71 -38.95 -16.12
CA TYR A 3 -19.55 -39.36 -14.71
C TYR A 3 -18.08 -39.46 -14.22
N ASN A 4 -17.10 -39.30 -15.12
CA ASN A 4 -15.66 -39.37 -14.79
C ASN A 4 -14.98 -38.00 -14.75
N GLN A 5 -15.73 -36.90 -14.76
CA GLN A 5 -15.12 -35.58 -14.70
C GLN A 5 -14.72 -35.25 -13.25
N PRO A 6 -13.51 -34.68 -13.04
CA PRO A 6 -13.08 -34.20 -11.73
C PRO A 6 -14.10 -33.24 -11.12
N ALA A 7 -14.25 -33.26 -9.80
CA ALA A 7 -15.14 -32.33 -9.11
C ALA A 7 -14.77 -30.88 -9.46
N ALA A 8 -15.78 -30.08 -9.81
CA ALA A 8 -15.64 -28.68 -10.20
C ALA A 8 -14.81 -27.90 -9.16
N GLY A 9 -13.73 -27.26 -9.62
CA GLY A 9 -12.83 -26.50 -8.77
C GLY A 9 -13.47 -25.19 -8.29
N PRO A 10 -12.79 -24.44 -7.41
CA PRO A 10 -13.23 -23.11 -7.00
C PRO A 10 -13.41 -22.13 -8.17
N ALA A 11 -12.55 -22.26 -9.19
CA ALA A 11 -12.65 -21.50 -10.44
C ALA A 11 -13.94 -21.81 -11.23
N ASP A 12 -14.43 -23.05 -11.17
CA ASP A 12 -15.62 -23.52 -11.89
C ASP A 12 -16.92 -23.23 -11.12
N THR A 13 -16.83 -23.10 -9.79
CA THR A 13 -17.98 -22.87 -8.90
C THR A 13 -18.20 -21.40 -8.53
N GLY A 14 -17.30 -20.50 -8.98
CA GLY A 14 -17.38 -19.07 -8.69
C GLY A 14 -17.17 -18.71 -7.21
N ARG A 15 -16.65 -19.63 -6.40
CA ARG A 15 -16.42 -19.42 -4.96
C ARG A 15 -15.00 -18.93 -4.72
N MET A 16 -14.86 -17.75 -4.12
CA MET A 16 -13.56 -17.16 -3.82
C MET A 16 -12.87 -17.90 -2.67
N THR A 17 -11.65 -18.37 -2.93
CA THR A 17 -10.78 -19.01 -1.93
C THR A 17 -9.68 -18.06 -1.45
N PHE A 18 -8.99 -18.43 -0.36
CA PHE A 18 -7.80 -17.70 0.10
C PHE A 18 -6.70 -17.65 -0.96
N ASP A 19 -6.52 -18.74 -1.71
CA ASP A 19 -5.55 -18.78 -2.80
C ASP A 19 -5.92 -17.80 -3.93
N ASP A 20 -7.21 -17.67 -4.25
CA ASP A 20 -7.68 -16.66 -5.23
C ASP A 20 -7.43 -15.23 -4.75
N VAL A 21 -7.61 -14.95 -3.45
CA VAL A 21 -7.30 -13.65 -2.86
C VAL A 21 -5.80 -13.36 -3.02
N ILE A 22 -4.95 -14.33 -2.66
CA ILE A 22 -3.49 -14.20 -2.73
C ILE A 22 -3.03 -13.92 -4.16
N VAL A 23 -3.53 -14.67 -5.15
CA VAL A 23 -3.14 -14.47 -6.55
C VAL A 23 -3.59 -13.11 -7.05
N LYS A 24 -4.81 -12.66 -6.72
CA LYS A 24 -5.32 -11.34 -7.15
C LYS A 24 -4.56 -10.19 -6.52
N THR A 25 -4.22 -10.26 -5.23
CA THR A 25 -3.44 -9.21 -4.55
C THR A 25 -2.00 -9.18 -5.06
N ALA A 26 -1.38 -10.34 -5.26
CA ALA A 26 -0.04 -10.44 -5.85
C ALA A 26 -0.02 -9.91 -7.29
N ALA A 27 -1.06 -10.17 -8.09
CA ALA A 27 -1.18 -9.62 -9.44
C ALA A 27 -1.29 -8.09 -9.42
N CYS A 28 -2.10 -7.52 -8.52
CA CYS A 28 -2.20 -6.06 -8.36
C CYS A 28 -0.86 -5.44 -7.95
N LEU A 29 -0.16 -6.05 -6.98
CA LEU A 29 1.15 -5.60 -6.54
C LEU A 29 2.18 -5.70 -7.67
N GLY A 30 2.18 -6.78 -8.44
CA GLY A 30 3.06 -6.97 -9.59
C GLY A 30 2.85 -5.92 -10.68
N VAL A 31 1.60 -5.58 -10.99
CA VAL A 31 1.28 -4.51 -11.96
C VAL A 31 1.71 -3.14 -11.45
N LEU A 32 1.51 -2.86 -10.16
CA LEU A 32 1.99 -1.61 -9.54
C LEU A 32 3.51 -1.52 -9.62
N MET A 33 4.23 -2.59 -9.26
CA MET A 33 5.69 -2.63 -9.36
C MET A 33 6.18 -2.49 -10.80
N ALA A 34 5.49 -3.09 -11.76
CA ALA A 34 5.82 -2.93 -13.18
C ALA A 34 5.65 -1.46 -13.61
N GLY A 35 4.55 -0.80 -13.21
CA GLY A 35 4.34 0.63 -13.44
C GLY A 35 5.44 1.48 -12.81
N ALA A 36 5.82 1.21 -11.56
CA ALA A 36 6.91 1.90 -10.89
C ALA A 36 8.27 1.64 -11.57
N ALA A 37 8.53 0.43 -12.04
CA ALA A 37 9.76 0.08 -12.74
C ALA A 37 9.92 0.84 -14.07
N VAL A 38 8.82 1.10 -14.80
CA VAL A 38 8.85 1.93 -16.02
C VAL A 38 9.48 3.29 -15.73
N THR A 39 9.19 3.88 -14.57
CA THR A 39 9.75 5.18 -14.23
C THR A 39 11.26 5.13 -14.05
N LEU A 40 11.89 3.97 -13.83
CA LEU A 40 13.35 3.78 -13.72
C LEU A 40 14.10 3.78 -15.06
N PHE A 41 13.41 3.49 -16.16
CA PHE A 41 14.01 3.37 -17.49
C PHE A 41 13.84 4.63 -18.36
N VAL A 42 13.06 5.61 -17.90
CA VAL A 42 12.79 6.86 -18.63
C VAL A 42 13.62 8.05 -18.11
N SER A 43 13.61 9.18 -18.81
CA SER A 43 14.24 10.41 -18.31
C SER A 43 13.48 10.99 -17.12
N MET A 44 14.16 11.79 -16.28
CA MET A 44 13.53 12.42 -15.10
C MET A 44 12.34 13.32 -15.48
N GLY A 45 12.44 14.05 -16.58
CA GLY A 45 11.34 14.88 -17.08
C GLY A 45 10.13 14.05 -17.55
N LEU A 46 10.36 12.88 -18.16
CA LEU A 46 9.26 11.98 -18.52
C LEU A 46 8.68 11.28 -17.28
N ALA A 47 9.51 10.90 -16.31
CA ALA A 47 9.07 10.31 -15.05
C ALA A 47 8.15 11.25 -14.25
N SER A 48 8.44 12.55 -14.21
CA SER A 48 7.58 13.53 -13.54
C SER A 48 6.26 13.76 -14.29
N MET A 49 6.27 13.72 -15.63
CA MET A 49 5.02 13.74 -16.41
C MET A 49 4.17 12.49 -16.15
N LEU A 50 4.80 11.30 -16.17
CA LEU A 50 4.13 10.04 -15.85
C LEU A 50 3.61 10.02 -14.41
N MET A 51 4.31 10.66 -13.47
CA MET A 51 3.83 10.83 -12.10
C MET A 51 2.51 11.60 -12.06
N ILE A 52 2.43 12.72 -12.78
CA ILE A 52 1.21 13.55 -12.81
C ILE A 52 0.07 12.80 -13.51
N VAL A 53 0.35 12.14 -14.64
CA VAL A 53 -0.64 11.31 -15.35
C VAL A 53 -1.11 10.15 -14.47
N GLY A 54 -0.18 9.50 -13.76
CA GLY A 54 -0.47 8.44 -12.79
C GLY A 54 -1.34 8.94 -11.64
N ALA A 55 -1.04 10.11 -11.08
CA ALA A 55 -1.80 10.71 -9.98
C ALA A 55 -3.23 11.07 -10.40
N LEU A 56 -3.37 11.79 -11.52
CA LEU A 56 -4.69 12.21 -12.01
C LEU A 56 -5.51 11.03 -12.52
N GLY A 57 -4.90 10.15 -13.31
CA GLY A 57 -5.57 8.97 -13.84
C GLY A 57 -5.91 7.96 -12.74
N GLY A 58 -5.01 7.75 -11.79
CA GLY A 58 -5.23 6.94 -10.58
C GLY A 58 -6.38 7.49 -9.75
N PHE A 59 -6.40 8.81 -9.48
CA PHE A 59 -7.50 9.46 -8.75
C PHE A 59 -8.85 9.30 -9.46
N VAL A 60 -8.92 9.53 -10.77
CA VAL A 60 -10.15 9.33 -11.55
C VAL A 60 -10.61 7.88 -11.49
N LEU A 61 -9.70 6.93 -11.68
CA LEU A 61 -10.03 5.50 -11.60
C LEU A 61 -10.41 5.07 -10.19
N ALA A 62 -9.83 5.65 -9.14
CA ALA A 62 -10.22 5.41 -7.77
C ALA A 62 -11.68 5.82 -7.56
N LEU A 63 -12.07 7.03 -7.97
CA LEU A 63 -13.46 7.49 -7.90
C LEU A 63 -14.40 6.58 -8.69
N VAL A 64 -14.03 6.22 -9.93
CA VAL A 64 -14.82 5.30 -10.75
C VAL A 64 -14.98 3.95 -10.07
N ASN A 65 -13.90 3.37 -9.51
CA ASN A 65 -13.95 2.10 -8.80
C ASN A 65 -14.80 2.18 -7.53
N THR A 66 -14.76 3.30 -6.79
CA THR A 66 -15.56 3.50 -5.57
C THR A 66 -17.06 3.54 -5.86
N PHE A 67 -17.48 4.22 -6.94
CA PHE A 67 -18.91 4.35 -7.27
C PHE A 67 -19.45 3.18 -8.10
N LYS A 68 -18.59 2.30 -8.62
CA LYS A 68 -18.99 1.19 -9.49
C LYS A 68 -19.55 0.02 -8.66
N LYS A 69 -20.79 -0.37 -8.96
CA LYS A 69 -21.50 -1.47 -8.26
C LYS A 69 -20.86 -2.85 -8.44
N GLN A 70 -20.19 -3.10 -9.57
CA GLN A 70 -19.54 -4.38 -9.86
C GLN A 70 -18.04 -4.15 -10.11
N PRO A 71 -17.15 -4.69 -9.26
CA PRO A 71 -15.71 -4.57 -9.45
C PRO A 71 -15.29 -5.12 -10.81
N SER A 72 -14.51 -4.34 -11.57
CA SER A 72 -13.96 -4.76 -12.85
C SER A 72 -12.47 -5.05 -12.71
N PRO A 73 -12.00 -6.28 -12.98
CA PRO A 73 -10.58 -6.62 -12.89
C PRO A 73 -9.69 -5.71 -13.73
N ALA A 74 -10.14 -5.34 -14.93
CA ALA A 74 -9.41 -4.44 -15.81
C ALA A 74 -9.19 -3.07 -15.16
N LEU A 75 -10.25 -2.46 -14.59
CA LEU A 75 -10.14 -1.14 -13.95
C LEU A 75 -9.23 -1.15 -12.72
N ILE A 76 -9.23 -2.25 -11.96
CA ILE A 76 -8.37 -2.41 -10.79
C ILE A 76 -6.90 -2.54 -11.22
N LEU A 77 -6.61 -3.33 -12.26
CA LEU A 77 -5.25 -3.49 -12.77
C LEU A 77 -4.74 -2.22 -13.43
N THR A 78 -5.58 -1.50 -14.20
CA THR A 78 -5.21 -0.20 -14.75
C THR A 78 -4.94 0.82 -13.64
N TYR A 79 -5.78 0.85 -12.61
CA TYR A 79 -5.54 1.69 -11.43
C TYR A 79 -4.19 1.36 -10.77
N ALA A 80 -3.90 0.07 -10.53
CA ALA A 80 -2.63 -0.35 -9.95
C ALA A 80 -1.42 0.09 -10.79
N GLY A 81 -1.51 0.01 -12.13
CA GLY A 81 -0.45 0.45 -13.02
C GLY A 81 -0.23 1.96 -12.98
N LEU A 82 -1.31 2.75 -12.95
CA LEU A 82 -1.23 4.22 -12.86
C LEU A 82 -0.69 4.68 -11.50
N GLU A 83 -1.12 4.05 -10.40
CA GLU A 83 -0.53 4.27 -9.08
C GLU A 83 0.95 3.89 -9.05
N GLY A 84 1.35 2.82 -9.75
CA GLY A 84 2.74 2.46 -9.95
C GLY A 84 3.55 3.58 -10.60
N LEU A 85 3.03 4.19 -11.67
CA LEU A 85 3.68 5.33 -12.34
C LEU A 85 3.78 6.56 -11.41
N PHE A 86 2.72 6.83 -10.64
CA PHE A 86 2.71 7.90 -9.65
C PHE A 86 3.78 7.71 -8.59
N LEU A 87 3.74 6.58 -7.87
CA LEU A 87 4.67 6.27 -6.80
C LEU A 87 6.10 6.10 -7.31
N GLY A 88 6.30 5.53 -8.50
CA GLY A 88 7.62 5.39 -9.12
C GLY A 88 8.25 6.73 -9.49
N GLY A 89 7.46 7.68 -10.01
CA GLY A 89 7.94 9.02 -10.32
C GLY A 89 8.21 9.84 -9.06
N LEU A 90 7.35 9.72 -8.05
CA LEU A 90 7.57 10.34 -6.74
C LEU A 90 8.83 9.77 -6.07
N THR A 91 9.03 8.46 -6.15
CA THR A 91 10.21 7.78 -5.61
C THR A 91 11.48 8.31 -6.27
N ARG A 92 11.51 8.51 -7.60
CA ARG A 92 12.64 9.13 -8.31
C ARG A 92 13.00 10.52 -7.77
N ILE A 93 12.00 11.33 -7.45
CA ILE A 93 12.20 12.68 -6.89
C ILE A 93 12.77 12.58 -5.48
N LEU A 94 12.18 11.74 -4.63
CA LEU A 94 12.61 11.55 -3.25
C LEU A 94 14.00 10.92 -3.16
N ASP A 95 14.34 9.97 -4.03
CA ASP A 95 15.64 9.30 -4.07
C ASP A 95 16.76 10.27 -4.51
N GLY A 96 16.41 11.31 -5.28
CA GLY A 96 17.33 12.42 -5.59
C GLY A 96 17.63 13.33 -4.38
N LEU A 97 16.73 13.41 -3.41
CA LEU A 97 16.91 14.17 -2.16
C LEU A 97 17.55 13.31 -1.05
N TYR A 98 17.14 12.04 -0.98
CA TYR A 98 17.53 11.07 0.02
C TYR A 98 17.91 9.75 -0.67
N PRO A 99 19.19 9.56 -1.03
CA PRO A 99 19.63 8.39 -1.77
C PRO A 99 19.35 7.07 -1.02
N GLY A 100 18.75 6.11 -1.72
CA GLY A 100 18.48 4.76 -1.22
C GLY A 100 17.10 4.57 -0.60
N VAL A 101 16.29 5.63 -0.45
CA VAL A 101 14.93 5.54 0.13
C VAL A 101 14.02 4.69 -0.75
N GLY A 102 14.16 4.79 -2.08
CA GLY A 102 13.33 4.02 -3.00
C GLY A 102 13.48 2.51 -2.83
N LEU A 103 14.73 2.03 -2.77
CA LEU A 103 15.02 0.61 -2.59
C LEU A 103 14.54 0.11 -1.21
N GLN A 104 14.75 0.89 -0.16
CA GLN A 104 14.29 0.54 1.19
C GLN A 104 12.77 0.43 1.28
N ALA A 105 12.03 1.35 0.65
CA ALA A 105 10.57 1.33 0.63
C ALA A 105 10.03 0.08 -0.08
N VAL A 106 10.63 -0.30 -1.22
CA VAL A 106 10.24 -1.52 -1.95
C VAL A 106 10.52 -2.77 -1.13
N ILE A 107 11.71 -2.89 -0.55
CA ILE A 107 12.08 -4.04 0.28
C ILE A 107 11.14 -4.13 1.49
N GLY A 108 10.89 -3.03 2.19
CA GLY A 108 9.98 -3.01 3.34
C GLY A 108 8.56 -3.47 2.99
N THR A 109 8.02 -2.97 1.88
CA THR A 109 6.69 -3.37 1.40
C THR A 109 6.65 -4.85 1.05
N LEU A 110 7.64 -5.36 0.32
CA LEU A 110 7.72 -6.77 -0.07
C LEU A 110 7.89 -7.70 1.14
N SER A 111 8.73 -7.32 2.11
CA SER A 111 8.93 -8.09 3.33
C SER A 111 7.65 -8.21 4.15
N VAL A 112 6.95 -7.10 4.40
CA VAL A 112 5.69 -7.11 5.16
C VAL A 112 4.61 -7.88 4.41
N PHE A 113 4.50 -7.68 3.10
CA PHE A 113 3.54 -8.41 2.26
C PHE A 113 3.81 -9.92 2.29
N ALA A 114 5.06 -10.35 2.12
CA ALA A 114 5.43 -11.77 2.15
C ALA A 114 5.17 -12.41 3.51
N VAL A 115 5.56 -11.76 4.61
CA VAL A 115 5.31 -12.27 5.97
C VAL A 115 3.81 -12.40 6.23
N THR A 116 3.03 -11.36 5.89
CA THR A 116 1.58 -11.39 6.07
C THR A 116 0.95 -12.52 5.26
N LEU A 117 1.31 -12.65 3.99
CA LEU A 117 0.81 -13.71 3.11
C LEU A 117 1.14 -15.10 3.66
N LEU A 118 2.37 -15.34 4.10
CA LEU A 118 2.79 -16.63 4.67
C LEU A 118 2.03 -16.95 5.97
N LEU A 119 1.84 -15.95 6.85
CA LEU A 119 1.12 -16.12 8.10
C LEU A 119 -0.36 -16.47 7.87
N PHE A 120 -1.03 -15.75 6.96
CA PHE A 120 -2.42 -16.03 6.61
C PHE A 120 -2.57 -17.36 5.85
N LYS A 121 -1.65 -17.68 4.93
CA LYS A 121 -1.63 -18.96 4.22
C LYS A 121 -1.41 -20.15 5.17
N SER A 122 -0.60 -19.98 6.22
CA SER A 122 -0.38 -21.02 7.23
C SER A 122 -1.63 -21.32 8.09
N GLY A 123 -2.67 -20.49 8.00
CA GLY A 123 -3.91 -20.64 8.76
C GLY A 123 -3.80 -20.36 10.26
N LYS A 124 -2.59 -20.08 10.77
CA LYS A 124 -2.29 -19.74 12.18
C LYS A 124 -2.80 -18.36 12.56
N VAL A 125 -2.77 -17.40 11.63
CA VAL A 125 -3.26 -16.04 11.83
C VAL A 125 -4.61 -15.88 11.14
N ARG A 126 -5.61 -15.45 11.91
CA ARG A 126 -6.96 -15.16 11.43
C ARG A 126 -7.44 -13.83 11.97
N ALA A 127 -8.18 -13.08 11.17
CA ALA A 127 -8.82 -11.85 11.60
C ALA A 127 -9.92 -12.18 12.62
N THR A 128 -9.64 -11.99 13.91
CA THR A 128 -10.64 -12.16 14.97
C THR A 128 -11.33 -10.83 15.28
N PRO A 129 -12.57 -10.83 15.79
CA PRO A 129 -13.25 -9.59 16.18
C PRO A 129 -12.47 -8.75 17.19
N LYS A 130 -11.69 -9.39 18.07
CA LYS A 130 -10.83 -8.70 19.05
C LYS A 130 -9.67 -7.97 18.35
N ALA A 131 -8.98 -8.64 17.42
CA ALA A 131 -7.92 -8.02 16.63
C ALA A 131 -8.46 -6.84 15.80
N MET A 132 -9.62 -7.01 15.15
CA MET A 132 -10.26 -5.94 14.37
C MET A 132 -10.60 -4.72 15.22
N ARG A 133 -11.13 -4.91 16.45
CA ARG A 133 -11.41 -3.80 17.36
C ARG A 133 -10.13 -3.07 17.78
N PHE A 134 -9.07 -3.81 18.08
CA PHE A 134 -7.77 -3.22 18.41
C PHE A 134 -7.23 -2.38 17.26
N PHE A 135 -7.17 -2.93 16.04
CA PHE A 135 -6.70 -2.19 14.86
C PHE A 135 -7.56 -0.97 14.54
N MET A 136 -8.89 -1.06 14.72
CA MET A 136 -9.77 0.08 14.52
C MET A 136 -9.47 1.22 15.51
N ILE A 137 -9.27 0.89 16.80
CA ILE A 137 -8.89 1.89 17.81
C ILE A 137 -7.52 2.49 17.48
N ALA A 138 -6.54 1.66 17.12
CA ALA A 138 -5.20 2.10 16.76
C ALA A 138 -5.21 3.05 15.54
N THR A 139 -5.91 2.67 14.47
CA THR A 139 -6.01 3.47 13.23
C THR A 139 -6.74 4.79 13.48
N ILE A 140 -7.87 4.78 14.19
CA ILE A 140 -8.62 6.02 14.49
C ILE A 140 -7.81 6.92 15.43
N GLY A 141 -7.20 6.34 16.47
CA GLY A 141 -6.34 7.09 17.40
C GLY A 141 -5.18 7.77 16.70
N TYR A 142 -4.50 7.04 15.81
CA TYR A 142 -3.42 7.60 15.00
C TYR A 142 -3.92 8.62 13.97
N ALA A 143 -5.09 8.43 13.35
CA ALA A 143 -5.67 9.40 12.43
C ALA A 143 -6.00 10.73 13.14
N VAL A 144 -6.59 10.67 14.34
CA VAL A 144 -6.84 11.86 15.17
C VAL A 144 -5.53 12.54 15.54
N PHE A 145 -4.53 11.78 15.99
CA PHE A 145 -3.19 12.31 16.26
C PHE A 145 -2.58 12.99 15.02
N ALA A 146 -2.71 12.38 13.83
CA ALA A 146 -2.20 12.94 12.59
C ALA A 146 -2.88 14.27 12.21
N ILE A 147 -4.19 14.40 12.43
CA ILE A 147 -4.92 15.66 12.20
C ILE A 147 -4.47 16.73 13.19
N ILE A 148 -4.37 16.41 14.48
CA ILE A 148 -3.88 17.35 15.50
C ILE A 148 -2.47 17.82 15.15
N ASN A 149 -1.60 16.88 14.78
CA ASN A 149 -0.24 17.15 14.37
C ASN A 149 -0.17 18.06 13.14
N LEU A 150 -1.01 17.82 12.13
CA LEU A 150 -1.13 18.68 10.94
C LEU A 150 -1.58 20.10 11.31
N VAL A 151 -2.60 20.24 12.16
CA VAL A 151 -3.09 21.55 12.62
C VAL A 151 -1.99 22.30 13.37
N MET A 152 -1.27 21.63 14.27
CA MET A 152 -0.17 22.25 15.03
C MET A 152 1.00 22.69 14.15
N MET A 153 1.32 21.91 13.10
CA MET A 153 2.32 22.30 12.11
C MET A 153 1.85 23.50 11.28
N TRP A 154 0.57 23.54 10.89
CA TRP A 154 0.00 24.69 10.15
C TRP A 154 -0.12 25.97 10.98
N THR A 155 -0.38 25.86 12.28
CA THR A 155 -0.45 27.03 13.18
C THR A 155 0.93 27.51 13.63
N GLY A 156 2.02 26.86 13.21
CA GLY A 156 3.38 27.20 13.63
C GLY A 156 3.66 26.92 15.10
N ALA A 157 2.87 26.05 15.74
CA ALA A 157 3.10 25.65 17.14
C ALA A 157 4.25 24.63 17.25
N VAL A 158 4.68 24.04 16.14
CA VAL A 158 5.78 23.09 16.05
C VAL A 158 6.58 23.36 14.78
N ASP A 159 7.88 23.67 14.94
CA ASP A 159 8.79 24.03 13.83
C ASP A 159 9.50 22.82 13.18
N SER A 160 9.22 21.59 13.62
CA SER A 160 9.87 20.40 13.07
C SER A 160 9.21 19.94 11.76
N PRO A 161 9.99 19.48 10.76
CA PRO A 161 9.47 19.02 9.46
C PRO A 161 8.45 17.87 9.51
N PHE A 162 8.41 17.12 10.62
CA PHE A 162 7.45 16.03 10.85
C PHE A 162 6.58 16.27 12.10
N GLY A 163 6.54 17.51 12.60
CA GLY A 163 5.81 17.91 13.79
C GLY A 163 6.22 17.13 15.05
N LEU A 164 5.26 16.90 15.95
CA LEU A 164 5.40 16.13 17.20
C LEU A 164 6.00 14.71 17.06
N ARG A 165 6.16 14.19 15.83
CA ARG A 165 6.68 12.85 15.55
C ARG A 165 8.19 12.75 15.70
N THR A 166 8.91 13.86 15.55
CA THR A 166 10.38 13.90 15.63
C THR A 166 10.88 14.44 16.95
N SER A 167 10.08 15.20 17.69
CA SER A 167 10.54 15.93 18.89
C SER A 167 10.59 15.12 20.18
N VAL A 168 10.31 13.81 20.16
CA VAL A 168 10.39 12.96 21.34
C VAL A 168 11.32 11.78 21.06
N GLU A 169 12.59 11.98 21.36
CA GLU A 169 13.56 10.90 21.51
C GLU A 169 13.52 10.46 22.97
N ILE A 170 13.15 9.20 23.22
CA ILE A 170 13.30 8.59 24.54
C ILE A 170 14.59 7.77 24.46
N PHE A 171 15.63 8.18 25.19
CA PHE A 171 16.97 7.57 25.18
C PHE A 171 17.73 7.60 23.83
N GLY A 172 17.56 8.64 23.02
CA GLY A 172 18.32 8.80 21.75
C GLY A 172 17.87 7.87 20.62
N ILE A 173 16.75 7.17 20.81
CA ILE A 173 16.09 6.38 19.77
C ILE A 173 14.81 7.15 19.38
N PRO A 174 14.62 7.47 18.10
CA PRO A 174 13.38 8.07 17.64
C PRO A 174 12.21 7.18 18.04
N LEU A 175 11.18 7.75 18.66
CA LEU A 175 10.00 7.01 19.15
C LEU A 175 9.32 6.15 18.06
N GLY A 176 9.50 6.51 16.78
CA GLY A 176 9.06 5.70 15.64
C GLY A 176 9.64 4.28 15.62
N VAL A 177 10.85 4.06 16.12
CA VAL A 177 11.47 2.73 16.24
C VAL A 177 10.80 1.94 17.37
N PHE A 178 10.51 2.57 18.51
CA PHE A 178 9.79 1.92 19.60
C PHE A 178 8.35 1.56 19.23
N ILE A 179 7.65 2.46 18.54
CA ILE A 179 6.29 2.21 18.05
C ILE A 179 6.30 1.11 16.99
N GLY A 180 7.29 1.08 16.10
CA GLY A 180 7.45 0.00 15.10
C GLY A 180 7.86 -1.36 15.69
N LEU A 181 8.47 -1.39 16.88
CA LEU A 181 8.81 -2.61 17.59
C LEU A 181 7.66 -3.15 18.45
N LEU A 182 6.78 -2.27 18.95
CA LEU A 182 5.66 -2.61 19.83
C LEU A 182 4.32 -2.80 19.10
N ALA A 183 4.19 -2.32 17.86
CA ALA A 183 3.04 -2.54 16.99
C ALA A 183 3.20 -3.81 16.13
#